data_AF-A0A1S9CNF8-F1
#
_entry.id   AF-A0A1S9CNF8-F1
#
_cell.length_a   1.000
_cell.length_b   1.000
_cell.length_c   1.000
_cell.angle_alpha   90.00
_cell.angle_beta   90.00
_cell.angle_gamma   90.00
#
_symmetry.space_group_name_H-M   'P 1'
#
loop_
_entity.id
_entity.type
_entity.pdbx_description
1 polymer ?
#
loop_
_entity_poly.entity_id
_entity_poly.type
_entity_poly.pdbx_seq_one_letter_code
_entity_poly.pdbx_strand_id
1 'polypeptide(L)'
;MGKLFKSFLACSLAFGMAFAPSTTTYAMGADAAVILELSEARSNDFAGLQNGHYVATTNIVKEATDDASIYKNRMHFDTAELTVINGVATVALFIENTSVIYPPEFINQNNEWVEATHEVVSVDGTEYYKFNVVTTSNEIFMRAMGDFPGCRVILNDVELVEVIEGTFAFDGDFSELVNGKYVATQNVWKATADEDSTYKKHMYFETADFVVENGLASVELFIINDDVIYPPEYLTADGEWVFAEMEEVVIDGVDHYKFIVPTTSFELTIKAKGPYPECRVLLSEVQLVEAFEEECTDACCVEEVIVEVIEEEEECTDACCVAE
;
A
#
# COMPACT_ATOMS: atom_id res chain seq x y z
N MET A 1 -9.85 34.52 86.68
CA MET A 1 -9.89 33.49 87.75
C MET A 1 -11.29 32.92 87.82
N GLY A 2 -11.44 31.60 87.94
CA GLY A 2 -12.70 30.93 88.33
C GLY A 2 -13.34 30.05 87.27
N LYS A 3 -12.85 28.80 87.15
CA LYS A 3 -13.55 27.65 86.54
C LYS A 3 -14.58 27.07 87.51
N LEU A 4 -15.63 26.40 87.01
CA LEU A 4 -16.17 25.07 87.41
C LEU A 4 -17.62 24.94 86.83
N PHE A 5 -17.98 24.07 85.87
CA PHE A 5 -18.06 22.59 85.74
C PHE A 5 -19.35 21.91 86.24
N LYS A 6 -19.82 20.96 85.39
CA LYS A 6 -20.82 19.85 85.52
C LYS A 6 -22.26 20.20 85.08
N SER A 7 -22.81 19.73 83.96
CA SER A 7 -23.00 18.38 83.33
C SER A 7 -24.32 17.68 83.72
N PHE A 8 -24.97 17.09 82.69
CA PHE A 8 -26.05 16.06 82.59
C PHE A 8 -27.23 16.60 81.75
N LEU A 9 -27.35 16.33 80.44
CA LEU A 9 -27.59 15.11 79.64
C LEU A 9 -29.07 14.64 79.63
N ALA A 10 -29.60 14.49 78.40
CA ALA A 10 -30.83 13.84 77.89
C ALA A 10 -31.89 14.82 77.34
N CYS A 11 -32.60 14.62 76.21
CA CYS A 11 -32.56 13.67 75.09
C CYS A 11 -33.63 14.13 74.05
N SER A 12 -33.36 13.99 72.74
CA SER A 12 -34.30 14.08 71.58
C SER A 12 -34.91 15.47 71.27
N LEU A 13 -35.03 15.99 70.04
CA LEU A 13 -34.94 15.50 68.66
C LEU A 13 -34.15 16.52 67.83
N ALA A 14 -33.19 16.06 67.03
CA ALA A 14 -32.55 16.86 65.98
C ALA A 14 -32.93 16.28 64.62
N PHE A 15 -33.56 17.11 63.80
CA PHE A 15 -33.84 16.85 62.39
C PHE A 15 -32.52 17.05 61.62
N GLY A 16 -31.80 15.96 61.38
CA GLY A 16 -30.58 15.97 60.58
C GLY A 16 -30.93 15.98 59.10
N MET A 17 -30.81 17.14 58.43
CA MET A 17 -30.56 17.15 57.00
C MET A 17 -29.08 16.82 56.80
N ALA A 18 -28.80 15.56 56.48
CA ALA A 18 -27.48 15.15 56.02
C ALA A 18 -27.28 15.69 54.60
N PHE A 19 -26.40 16.67 54.44
CA PHE A 19 -25.71 16.87 53.18
C PHE A 19 -24.76 15.67 53.03
N ALA A 20 -25.19 14.65 52.28
CA ALA A 20 -24.27 13.66 51.75
C ALA A 20 -23.43 14.37 50.67
N PRO A 21 -22.10 14.20 50.65
CA PRO A 21 -21.37 14.42 49.40
C PRO A 21 -21.96 13.44 48.39
N SER A 22 -22.54 13.95 47.31
CA SER A 22 -22.86 13.11 46.17
C SER A 22 -21.54 12.62 45.59
N THR A 23 -21.06 11.48 46.08
CA THR A 23 -20.23 10.61 45.25
C THR A 23 -21.13 10.18 44.12
N THR A 24 -21.09 10.93 43.03
CA THR A 24 -21.53 10.43 41.73
C THR A 24 -20.58 9.29 41.41
N THR A 25 -20.92 8.09 41.87
CA THR A 25 -20.37 6.87 41.33
C THR A 25 -20.81 6.89 39.88
N TYR A 26 -19.93 7.35 38.98
CA TYR A 26 -20.00 6.89 37.60
C TYR A 26 -19.90 5.38 37.72
N ALA A 27 -21.03 4.70 37.51
CA ALA A 27 -20.97 3.34 37.02
C ALA A 27 -20.20 3.45 35.70
N MET A 28 -18.89 3.25 35.77
CA MET A 28 -18.15 2.65 34.67
C MET A 28 -18.85 1.30 34.49
N GLY A 29 -19.91 1.32 33.69
CA GLY A 29 -20.51 0.12 33.17
C GLY A 29 -19.34 -0.64 32.57
N ALA A 30 -19.18 -1.88 33.03
CA ALA A 30 -18.27 -2.82 32.42
C ALA A 30 -18.34 -2.61 30.91
N ASP A 31 -17.22 -2.19 30.32
CA ASP A 31 -17.06 -2.10 28.89
C ASP A 31 -17.55 -3.43 28.34
N ALA A 32 -18.77 -3.39 27.79
CA ALA A 32 -19.18 -4.38 26.84
C ALA A 32 -18.17 -4.19 25.73
N ALA A 33 -17.15 -5.06 25.71
CA ALA A 33 -16.42 -5.35 24.50
C ALA A 33 -17.52 -5.62 23.47
N VAL A 34 -17.82 -4.60 22.67
CA VAL A 34 -18.60 -4.74 21.46
C VAL A 34 -17.65 -5.55 20.60
N ILE A 35 -17.77 -6.87 20.74
CA ILE A 35 -17.31 -7.80 19.72
C ILE A 35 -18.20 -7.45 18.55
N LEU A 36 -17.72 -6.54 17.70
CA LEU A 36 -18.16 -6.45 16.34
C LEU A 36 -17.93 -7.85 15.78
N GLU A 37 -19.00 -8.64 15.71
CA GLU A 37 -19.07 -9.68 14.73
C GLU A 37 -18.93 -8.95 13.39
N LEU A 38 -17.69 -8.79 12.92
CA LEU A 38 -17.33 -8.63 11.51
C LEU A 38 -17.75 -9.93 10.80
N SER A 39 -19.02 -10.30 10.92
CA SER A 39 -19.61 -11.45 10.26
C SER A 39 -20.21 -10.94 8.97
N GLU A 40 -19.36 -10.93 7.95
CA GLU A 40 -19.68 -11.35 6.59
C GLU A 40 -18.36 -11.29 5.84
N ALA A 41 -18.08 -12.32 5.03
CA ALA A 41 -16.93 -12.31 4.14
C ALA A 41 -17.00 -11.00 3.35
N ARG A 42 -16.03 -10.08 3.56
CA ARG A 42 -15.95 -8.84 2.79
C ARG A 42 -16.05 -9.25 1.31
N SER A 43 -17.10 -8.81 0.64
CA SER A 43 -17.26 -9.10 -0.78
C SER A 43 -16.04 -8.55 -1.49
N ASN A 44 -15.45 -9.36 -2.38
CA ASN A 44 -14.44 -8.82 -3.28
C ASN A 44 -15.17 -7.93 -4.30
N ASP A 45 -15.34 -6.65 -3.95
CA ASP A 45 -16.08 -5.66 -4.72
C ASP A 45 -15.36 -5.32 -6.03
N PHE A 46 -14.06 -5.64 -6.12
CA PHE A 46 -13.22 -5.38 -7.28
C PHE A 46 -13.00 -6.61 -8.18
N ALA A 47 -13.46 -7.81 -7.79
CA ALA A 47 -13.25 -9.05 -8.55
C ALA A 47 -13.78 -9.01 -10.00
N GLY A 48 -14.77 -8.17 -10.27
CA GLY A 48 -15.33 -7.98 -11.61
C GLY A 48 -14.69 -6.87 -12.44
N LEU A 49 -13.78 -6.10 -11.86
CA LEU A 49 -13.08 -5.02 -12.55
C LEU A 49 -11.86 -5.59 -13.29
N GLN A 50 -11.61 -5.05 -14.48
CA GLN A 50 -10.40 -5.36 -15.23
C GLN A 50 -9.19 -4.62 -14.65
N ASN A 51 -7.99 -5.04 -15.05
CA ASN A 51 -6.76 -4.37 -14.60
C ASN A 51 -6.69 -2.95 -15.17
N GLY A 52 -6.42 -1.99 -14.30
CA GLY A 52 -6.50 -0.59 -14.70
C GLY A 52 -6.27 0.40 -13.58
N HIS A 53 -6.11 1.66 -13.99
CA HIS A 53 -6.22 2.82 -13.12
C HIS A 53 -7.66 3.31 -13.12
N TYR A 54 -8.15 3.59 -11.93
CA TYR A 54 -9.51 3.99 -11.65
C TYR A 54 -9.50 5.24 -10.78
N VAL A 55 -10.63 5.94 -10.75
CA VAL A 55 -10.93 6.97 -9.76
C VAL A 55 -12.26 6.60 -9.09
N ALA A 56 -12.35 6.84 -7.78
CA ALA A 56 -13.58 6.63 -7.02
C ALA A 56 -13.89 7.84 -6.16
N THR A 57 -15.17 8.16 -5.97
CA THR A 57 -15.60 9.17 -5.01
C THR A 57 -15.50 8.63 -3.58
N THR A 58 -15.01 9.43 -2.64
CA THR A 58 -14.80 9.02 -1.25
C THR A 58 -15.91 9.55 -0.35
N ASN A 59 -16.47 8.67 0.49
CA ASN A 59 -17.39 9.03 1.55
C ASN A 59 -16.78 8.64 2.90
N ILE A 60 -16.44 9.64 3.71
CA ILE A 60 -15.81 9.45 5.02
C ILE A 60 -16.87 9.49 6.12
N VAL A 61 -17.24 8.31 6.62
CA VAL A 61 -18.30 8.13 7.62
C VAL A 61 -17.75 7.53 8.91
N LYS A 62 -18.52 7.60 10.00
CA LYS A 62 -18.12 7.03 11.29
C LYS A 62 -17.95 5.52 11.18
N GLU A 63 -17.09 4.97 12.05
CA GLU A 63 -16.83 3.52 12.10
C GLU A 63 -18.10 2.68 12.24
N ALA A 64 -19.05 3.12 13.08
CA ALA A 64 -20.25 2.34 13.44
C ALA A 64 -21.55 2.86 12.81
N THR A 65 -21.54 4.01 12.13
CA THR A 65 -22.76 4.62 11.54
C THR A 65 -22.45 5.33 10.23
N ASP A 66 -23.47 5.62 9.42
CA ASP A 66 -23.30 6.34 8.15
C ASP A 66 -23.27 7.87 8.31
N ASP A 67 -23.16 8.36 9.55
CA ASP A 67 -22.94 9.78 9.79
C ASP A 67 -21.56 10.20 9.32
N ALA A 68 -21.41 11.47 8.92
CA ALA A 68 -20.10 12.04 8.61
C ALA A 68 -19.11 11.89 9.78
N SER A 69 -17.90 11.44 9.46
CA SER A 69 -16.82 11.33 10.43
C SER A 69 -16.11 12.67 10.67
N ILE A 70 -15.46 12.81 11.82
CA ILE A 70 -14.53 13.93 12.07
C ILE A 70 -13.38 13.96 11.04
N TYR A 71 -12.97 12.78 10.54
CA TYR A 71 -11.94 12.63 9.51
C TYR A 71 -12.33 13.26 8.18
N LYS A 72 -13.63 13.42 7.89
CA LYS A 72 -14.10 14.04 6.64
C LYS A 72 -13.55 15.46 6.45
N ASN A 73 -13.34 16.19 7.54
CA ASN A 73 -12.80 17.54 7.49
C ASN A 73 -11.27 17.59 7.34
N ARG A 74 -10.61 16.43 7.24
CA ARG A 74 -9.14 16.27 7.19
C ARG A 74 -8.68 15.44 5.98
N MET A 75 -9.60 14.80 5.28
CA MET A 75 -9.36 14.08 4.04
C MET A 75 -10.04 14.86 2.92
N HIS A 76 -9.38 15.93 2.46
CA HIS A 76 -9.98 16.95 1.59
C HIS A 76 -10.21 16.50 0.14
N PHE A 77 -9.67 15.35 -0.25
CA PHE A 77 -9.86 14.81 -1.58
C PHE A 77 -11.14 13.98 -1.60
N ASP A 78 -12.16 14.53 -2.28
CA ASP A 78 -13.45 13.85 -2.52
C ASP A 78 -13.32 12.67 -3.48
N THR A 79 -12.13 12.47 -4.06
CA THR A 79 -11.80 11.37 -4.95
C THR A 79 -10.52 10.66 -4.50
N ALA A 80 -10.47 9.35 -4.65
CA ALA A 80 -9.28 8.54 -4.49
C ALA A 80 -8.87 7.94 -5.83
N GLU A 81 -7.56 7.92 -6.08
CA GLU A 81 -6.97 7.17 -7.18
C GLU A 81 -6.77 5.73 -6.70
N LEU A 82 -7.11 4.78 -7.56
CA LEU A 82 -6.92 3.37 -7.27
C LEU A 82 -6.38 2.62 -8.49
N THR A 83 -5.44 1.74 -8.22
CA THR A 83 -4.94 0.78 -9.19
C THR A 83 -5.52 -0.57 -8.85
N VAL A 84 -6.30 -1.17 -9.76
CA VAL A 84 -6.89 -2.50 -9.56
C VAL A 84 -6.12 -3.50 -10.40
N ILE A 85 -5.60 -4.54 -9.74
CA ILE A 85 -4.91 -5.67 -10.37
C ILE A 85 -5.52 -6.96 -9.81
N ASN A 86 -6.04 -7.81 -10.70
CA ASN A 86 -6.64 -9.11 -10.37
C ASN A 86 -7.71 -9.05 -9.27
N GLY A 87 -8.50 -7.97 -9.25
CA GLY A 87 -9.54 -7.75 -8.24
C GLY A 87 -9.00 -7.36 -6.87
N VAL A 88 -7.76 -6.89 -6.77
CA VAL A 88 -7.17 -6.26 -5.59
C VAL A 88 -6.88 -4.80 -5.94
N ALA A 89 -7.38 -3.87 -5.12
CA ALA A 89 -7.16 -2.44 -5.31
C ALA A 89 -6.05 -1.94 -4.37
N THR A 90 -5.11 -1.18 -4.91
CA THR A 90 -4.23 -0.29 -4.17
C THR A 90 -4.81 1.11 -4.23
N VAL A 91 -5.23 1.64 -3.08
CA VAL A 91 -5.97 2.90 -2.97
C VAL A 91 -5.07 3.97 -2.35
N ALA A 92 -4.85 5.07 -3.07
CA ALA A 92 -4.08 6.21 -2.58
C ALA A 92 -4.99 7.14 -1.77
N LEU A 93 -4.64 7.37 -0.50
CA LEU A 93 -5.38 8.22 0.42
C LEU A 93 -4.50 9.32 0.99
N PHE A 94 -5.16 10.42 1.36
CA PHE A 94 -4.51 11.60 1.91
C PHE A 94 -5.25 12.05 3.16
N ILE A 95 -4.51 12.31 4.23
CA ILE A 95 -5.04 12.92 5.45
C ILE A 95 -4.11 14.04 5.90
N GLU A 96 -4.67 15.19 6.27
CA GLU A 96 -3.87 16.34 6.70
C GLU A 96 -2.89 15.95 7.82
N ASN A 97 -1.62 16.30 7.65
CA ASN A 97 -0.61 16.16 8.69
C ASN A 97 -0.70 17.36 9.64
N THR A 98 -1.32 17.17 10.80
CA THR A 98 -1.43 18.19 11.84
C THR A 98 -1.07 17.61 13.19
N SER A 99 -0.92 18.46 14.21
CA SER A 99 -0.52 18.02 15.57
C SER A 99 -1.50 17.05 16.25
N VAL A 100 -2.69 16.83 15.68
CA VAL A 100 -3.71 15.90 16.19
C VAL A 100 -3.89 14.66 15.32
N ILE A 101 -3.19 14.59 14.18
CA ILE A 101 -3.19 13.46 13.26
C ILE A 101 -1.84 12.75 13.39
N TYR A 102 -1.90 11.49 13.78
CA TYR A 102 -0.77 10.56 13.81
C TYR A 102 -0.65 9.84 12.46
N PRO A 103 0.46 9.12 12.20
CA PRO A 103 0.52 8.17 11.10
C PRO A 103 -0.75 7.32 11.02
N PRO A 104 -1.36 7.18 9.83
CA PRO A 104 -2.61 6.47 9.69
C PRO A 104 -2.41 4.96 9.88
N GLU A 105 -3.35 4.32 10.56
CA GLU A 105 -3.49 2.87 10.64
C GLU A 105 -4.76 2.43 9.90
N PHE A 106 -4.76 1.23 9.34
CA PHE A 106 -5.93 0.63 8.69
C PHE A 106 -6.12 -0.84 9.09
N ILE A 107 -7.31 -1.39 8.84
CA ILE A 107 -7.58 -2.81 9.04
C ILE A 107 -7.16 -3.60 7.80
N ASN A 108 -6.15 -4.48 7.94
CA ASN A 108 -5.66 -5.35 6.86
C ASN A 108 -6.62 -6.53 6.56
N GLN A 109 -6.23 -7.40 5.62
CA GLN A 109 -7.02 -8.57 5.22
C GLN A 109 -7.20 -9.61 6.35
N ASN A 110 -6.36 -9.58 7.38
CA ASN A 110 -6.43 -10.46 8.55
C ASN A 110 -7.30 -9.87 9.68
N ASN A 111 -7.98 -8.75 9.43
CA ASN A 111 -8.73 -7.98 10.43
C ASN A 111 -7.85 -7.41 11.58
N GLU A 112 -6.60 -7.08 11.27
CA GLU A 112 -5.66 -6.49 12.22
C GLU A 112 -5.40 -5.02 11.88
N TRP A 113 -5.28 -4.19 12.91
CA TRP A 113 -4.82 -2.82 12.75
C TRP A 113 -3.33 -2.80 12.46
N VAL A 114 -2.95 -2.21 11.33
CA VAL A 114 -1.55 -2.05 10.90
C VAL A 114 -1.28 -0.58 10.59
N GLU A 115 -0.09 -0.11 10.94
CA GLU A 115 0.37 1.23 10.56
C GLU A 115 0.62 1.26 9.05
N ALA A 116 0.11 2.30 8.38
CA ALA A 116 0.35 2.51 6.97
C ALA A 116 1.75 3.10 6.75
N THR A 117 2.49 2.50 5.81
CA THR A 117 3.64 3.18 5.23
C THR A 117 3.17 4.46 4.53
N HIS A 118 3.79 5.57 4.88
CA HIS A 118 3.36 6.90 4.44
C HIS A 118 4.53 7.79 4.08
N GLU A 119 4.27 8.77 3.24
CA GLU A 119 5.15 9.91 2.96
C GLU A 119 4.44 11.22 3.32
N VAL A 120 5.21 12.26 3.67
CA VAL A 120 4.67 13.61 3.90
C VAL A 120 4.79 14.41 2.61
N VAL A 121 3.67 14.85 2.08
CA VAL A 121 3.59 15.66 0.85
C VAL A 121 2.94 17.01 1.15
N SER A 122 3.31 18.05 0.39
CA SER A 122 2.66 19.36 0.48
C SER A 122 1.82 19.61 -0.77
N VAL A 123 0.54 19.87 -0.59
CA VAL A 123 -0.41 20.25 -1.64
C VAL A 123 -0.99 21.60 -1.27
N ASP A 124 -0.78 22.60 -2.14
CA ASP A 124 -1.23 23.98 -1.94
C ASP A 124 -0.83 24.60 -0.59
N GLY A 125 0.33 24.18 -0.05
CA GLY A 125 0.86 24.67 1.22
C GLY A 125 0.31 23.98 2.47
N THR A 126 -0.57 22.98 2.32
CA THR A 126 -1.01 22.09 3.39
C THR A 126 -0.22 20.79 3.32
N GLU A 127 0.29 20.32 4.46
CA GLU A 127 0.98 19.02 4.55
C GLU A 127 -0.02 17.89 4.74
N TYR A 128 0.21 16.76 4.06
CA TYR A 128 -0.61 15.56 4.13
C TYR A 128 0.29 14.34 4.37
N TYR A 129 -0.23 13.37 5.13
CA TYR A 129 0.22 11.99 4.99
C TYR A 129 -0.43 11.42 3.74
N LYS A 130 0.39 11.02 2.76
CA LYS A 130 -0.02 10.23 1.61
C LYS A 130 0.37 8.78 1.87
N PHE A 131 -0.59 7.88 1.71
CA PHE A 131 -0.41 6.46 2.01
C PHE A 131 -1.28 5.60 1.11
N ASN A 132 -0.86 4.35 0.92
CA ASN A 132 -1.57 3.38 0.10
C ASN A 132 -2.22 2.31 0.99
N VAL A 133 -3.43 1.91 0.63
CA VAL A 133 -4.14 0.80 1.27
C VAL A 133 -4.44 -0.27 0.24
N VAL A 134 -4.01 -1.50 0.50
CA VAL A 134 -4.33 -2.67 -0.34
C VAL A 134 -5.62 -3.30 0.19
N THR A 135 -6.65 -3.38 -0.64
CA THR A 135 -7.97 -3.87 -0.25
C THR A 135 -8.69 -4.60 -1.40
N THR A 136 -9.52 -5.58 -1.06
CA THR A 136 -10.47 -6.23 -1.98
C THR A 136 -11.88 -5.67 -1.85
N SER A 137 -12.13 -4.79 -0.88
CA SER A 137 -13.42 -4.18 -0.61
C SER A 137 -13.40 -2.68 -0.88
N ASN A 138 -14.55 -2.15 -1.30
CA ASN A 138 -14.77 -0.72 -1.46
C ASN A 138 -14.88 0.04 -0.12
N GLU A 139 -14.84 -0.66 1.01
CA GLU A 139 -14.90 -0.09 2.35
C GLU A 139 -13.57 -0.29 3.09
N ILE A 140 -12.91 0.81 3.44
CA ILE A 140 -11.64 0.81 4.18
C ILE A 140 -11.88 1.36 5.59
N PHE A 141 -11.44 0.64 6.60
CA PHE A 141 -11.45 1.10 7.98
C PHE A 141 -10.09 1.71 8.31
N MET A 142 -10.09 2.94 8.80
CA MET A 142 -8.85 3.63 9.17
C MET A 142 -8.99 4.42 10.47
N ARG A 143 -7.86 4.68 11.12
CA ARG A 143 -7.74 5.60 12.26
C ARG A 143 -6.41 6.34 12.19
N ALA A 144 -6.40 7.58 12.64
CA ALA A 144 -5.19 8.41 12.69
C ALA A 144 -5.25 9.44 13.85
N MET A 145 -6.26 9.34 14.72
CA MET A 145 -6.45 10.24 15.86
C MET A 145 -6.58 9.39 17.12
N GLY A 146 -5.56 9.41 17.98
CA GLY A 146 -5.39 8.48 19.11
C GLY A 146 -6.68 8.10 19.85
N ASP A 147 -7.22 9.02 20.67
CA ASP A 147 -8.40 8.73 21.50
C ASP A 147 -9.75 8.83 20.76
N PHE A 148 -9.75 9.08 19.45
CA PHE A 148 -10.97 9.21 18.67
C PHE A 148 -11.31 7.89 17.96
N PRO A 149 -12.60 7.55 17.81
CA PRO A 149 -13.01 6.38 17.04
C PRO A 149 -12.50 6.49 15.60
N GLY A 150 -12.31 5.35 14.92
CA GLY A 150 -11.90 5.33 13.53
C GLY A 150 -12.97 5.90 12.59
N CYS A 151 -12.70 5.79 11.30
CA CYS A 151 -13.67 6.07 10.25
C CYS A 151 -13.71 4.93 9.24
N ARG A 152 -14.76 4.94 8.43
CA ARG A 152 -14.86 4.18 7.20
C ARG A 152 -14.71 5.12 6.02
N VAL A 153 -13.84 4.75 5.10
CA VAL A 153 -13.70 5.35 3.79
C VAL A 153 -14.44 4.46 2.82
N ILE A 154 -15.57 4.93 2.30
CA ILE A 154 -16.39 4.20 1.33
C ILE A 154 -16.08 4.75 -0.07
N LEU A 155 -15.64 3.87 -0.96
CA LEU A 155 -15.36 4.14 -2.36
C LEU A 155 -16.63 3.94 -3.18
N ASN A 156 -17.12 5.00 -3.78
CA ASN A 156 -18.33 5.01 -4.63
C ASN A 156 -17.94 5.41 -6.06
N ASP A 157 -18.86 5.17 -7.00
CA ASP A 157 -18.72 5.63 -8.40
C ASP A 157 -17.34 5.29 -8.99
N VAL A 158 -16.92 4.02 -8.86
CA VAL A 158 -15.60 3.56 -9.33
C VAL A 158 -15.59 3.59 -10.86
N GLU A 159 -14.83 4.53 -11.43
CA GLU A 159 -14.73 4.78 -12.87
C GLU A 159 -13.33 4.43 -13.38
N LEU A 160 -13.28 3.69 -14.48
CA LEU A 160 -12.03 3.36 -15.16
C LEU A 160 -11.49 4.59 -15.88
N VAL A 161 -10.23 4.95 -15.59
CA VAL A 161 -9.50 6.02 -16.26
C VAL A 161 -8.65 5.45 -17.39
N GLU A 162 -7.90 4.40 -17.10
CA GLU A 162 -6.94 3.81 -18.03
C GLU A 162 -6.87 2.29 -17.84
N VAL A 163 -6.88 1.55 -18.94
CA VAL A 163 -6.65 0.09 -18.92
C VAL A 163 -5.17 -0.15 -18.79
N ILE A 164 -4.77 -0.95 -17.81
CA ILE A 164 -3.41 -1.49 -17.76
C ILE A 164 -3.43 -2.71 -18.68
N GLU A 165 -3.04 -2.50 -19.93
CA GLU A 165 -2.78 -3.59 -20.86
C GLU A 165 -1.53 -4.35 -20.39
N GLY A 166 -1.64 -5.67 -20.28
CA GLY A 166 -0.53 -6.50 -19.80
C GLY A 166 -0.67 -6.96 -18.36
N THR A 167 -1.76 -7.66 -18.04
CA THR A 167 -1.56 -8.83 -17.17
C THR A 167 -0.82 -9.84 -18.01
N PHE A 168 0.46 -10.04 -17.72
CA PHE A 168 1.16 -11.21 -18.22
C PHE A 168 0.40 -12.41 -17.70
N ALA A 169 -0.22 -13.14 -18.63
CA ALA A 169 -0.64 -14.48 -18.33
C ALA A 169 0.57 -15.20 -17.74
N PHE A 170 0.31 -15.99 -16.72
CA PHE A 170 1.28 -16.54 -15.77
C PHE A 170 2.21 -17.61 -16.38
N ASP A 171 2.34 -17.58 -17.69
CA ASP A 171 3.13 -18.42 -18.59
C ASP A 171 4.21 -17.62 -19.35
N GLY A 172 4.31 -16.31 -19.13
CA GLY A 172 5.30 -15.42 -19.74
C GLY A 172 6.65 -15.36 -19.01
N ASP A 173 7.69 -14.99 -19.74
CA ASP A 173 9.00 -14.59 -19.22
C ASP A 173 9.03 -13.05 -19.07
N PHE A 174 10.05 -12.47 -18.42
CA PHE A 174 10.15 -10.99 -18.29
C PHE A 174 10.44 -10.29 -19.63
N SER A 175 10.56 -11.00 -20.77
CA SER A 175 10.93 -10.38 -22.05
C SER A 175 9.85 -9.46 -22.62
N GLU A 176 8.62 -9.60 -22.15
CA GLU A 176 7.51 -8.75 -22.58
C GLU A 176 7.35 -7.49 -21.71
N LEU A 177 8.12 -7.38 -20.62
CA LEU A 177 8.12 -6.22 -19.74
C LEU A 177 9.05 -5.13 -20.26
N VAL A 178 8.62 -3.87 -20.11
CA VAL A 178 9.47 -2.71 -20.40
C VAL A 178 10.57 -2.55 -19.35
N ASN A 179 11.65 -1.86 -19.71
CA ASN A 179 12.72 -1.57 -18.75
C ASN A 179 12.21 -0.69 -17.61
N GLY A 180 12.45 -1.08 -16.37
CA GLY A 180 11.94 -0.35 -15.23
C GLY A 180 12.05 -1.08 -13.90
N LYS A 181 11.54 -0.42 -12.85
CA LYS A 181 11.36 -0.99 -11.51
C LYS A 181 9.95 -1.48 -11.34
N TYR A 182 9.82 -2.64 -10.70
CA TYR A 182 8.57 -3.32 -10.46
C TYR A 182 8.48 -3.81 -9.02
N VAL A 183 7.26 -4.01 -8.56
CA VAL A 183 6.93 -4.74 -7.33
C VAL A 183 5.98 -5.88 -7.67
N ALA A 184 6.14 -7.03 -7.02
CA ALA A 184 5.23 -8.17 -7.18
C ALA A 184 4.94 -8.82 -5.83
N THR A 185 3.74 -9.36 -5.67
CA THR A 185 3.38 -10.25 -4.57
C THR A 185 4.16 -11.56 -4.71
N GLN A 186 4.88 -11.96 -3.64
CA GLN A 186 5.68 -13.17 -3.62
C GLN A 186 4.95 -14.33 -2.92
N ASN A 187 4.70 -15.39 -3.69
CA ASN A 187 4.15 -16.64 -3.20
C ASN A 187 5.27 -17.67 -3.03
N VAL A 188 5.52 -18.10 -1.79
CA VAL A 188 6.62 -19.01 -1.46
C VAL A 188 6.09 -20.43 -1.29
N TRP A 189 6.20 -21.25 -2.33
CA TRP A 189 5.67 -22.60 -2.40
C TRP A 189 6.72 -23.69 -2.29
N LYS A 190 6.28 -24.90 -1.96
CA LYS A 190 7.13 -26.10 -2.03
C LYS A 190 7.60 -26.31 -3.48
N ALA A 191 8.78 -26.88 -3.65
CA ALA A 191 9.30 -27.19 -4.99
C ALA A 191 8.41 -28.13 -5.81
N THR A 192 7.64 -29.00 -5.15
CA THR A 192 6.85 -30.07 -5.80
C THR A 192 5.35 -29.89 -5.72
N ALA A 193 4.86 -28.82 -5.09
CA ALA A 193 3.43 -28.57 -4.90
C ALA A 193 3.14 -27.07 -4.72
N ASP A 194 1.94 -26.65 -5.11
CA ASP A 194 1.43 -25.28 -4.91
C ASP A 194 0.87 -25.14 -3.48
N GLU A 195 1.74 -25.34 -2.51
CA GLU A 195 1.44 -25.23 -1.09
C GLU A 195 2.55 -24.42 -0.41
N ASP A 196 2.18 -23.68 0.64
CA ASP A 196 3.14 -22.87 1.40
C ASP A 196 4.38 -23.67 1.82
N SER A 197 5.53 -23.12 1.47
CA SER A 197 6.83 -23.63 1.89
C SER A 197 7.10 -23.31 3.36
N THR A 198 7.92 -24.15 3.98
CA THR A 198 8.53 -23.83 5.27
C THR A 198 9.39 -22.56 5.21
N TYR A 199 9.84 -22.15 4.01
CA TYR A 199 10.56 -20.90 3.78
C TYR A 199 9.68 -19.66 3.92
N LYS A 200 8.36 -19.77 3.72
CA LYS A 200 7.46 -18.61 3.69
C LYS A 200 7.55 -17.77 4.97
N LYS A 201 7.61 -18.43 6.13
CA LYS A 201 7.75 -17.77 7.45
C LYS A 201 9.11 -17.08 7.68
N HIS A 202 10.08 -17.32 6.82
CA HIS A 202 11.43 -16.76 6.92
C HIS A 202 11.66 -15.66 5.87
N MET A 203 10.77 -15.53 4.90
CA MET A 203 10.76 -14.39 3.98
C MET A 203 10.16 -13.20 4.73
N TYR A 204 10.84 -12.05 4.67
CA TYR A 204 10.46 -10.92 5.50
C TYR A 204 9.26 -10.14 4.95
N PHE A 205 9.24 -9.88 3.64
CA PHE A 205 8.15 -9.16 2.98
C PHE A 205 7.12 -10.11 2.37
N GLU A 206 5.93 -9.61 2.02
CA GLU A 206 4.98 -10.32 1.16
C GLU A 206 5.10 -9.92 -0.31
N THR A 207 5.91 -8.90 -0.59
CA THR A 207 6.25 -8.40 -1.93
C THR A 207 7.75 -8.50 -2.19
N ALA A 208 8.13 -8.55 -3.47
CA ALA A 208 9.50 -8.47 -3.94
C ALA A 208 9.62 -7.27 -4.89
N ASP A 209 10.66 -6.46 -4.67
CA ASP A 209 11.07 -5.43 -5.61
C ASP A 209 12.00 -6.04 -6.66
N PHE A 210 11.86 -5.64 -7.91
CA PHE A 210 12.76 -6.10 -8.96
C PHE A 210 12.93 -5.08 -10.08
N VAL A 211 14.08 -5.16 -10.74
CA VAL A 211 14.41 -4.31 -11.89
C VAL A 211 14.45 -5.18 -13.14
N VAL A 212 13.78 -4.76 -14.21
CA VAL A 212 13.87 -5.42 -15.52
C VAL A 212 14.72 -4.55 -16.45
N GLU A 213 15.72 -5.18 -17.06
CA GLU A 213 16.52 -4.61 -18.13
C GLU A 213 16.66 -5.62 -19.26
N ASN A 214 16.13 -5.29 -20.45
CA ASN A 214 16.18 -6.12 -21.65
C ASN A 214 15.67 -7.56 -21.41
N GLY A 215 14.57 -7.70 -20.68
CA GLY A 215 13.95 -9.00 -20.38
C GLY A 215 14.65 -9.84 -19.30
N LEU A 216 15.70 -9.32 -18.67
CA LEU A 216 16.32 -9.93 -17.49
C LEU A 216 15.87 -9.17 -16.24
N ALA A 217 15.22 -9.87 -15.31
CA ALA A 217 14.87 -9.32 -14.01
C ALA A 217 15.96 -9.58 -12.97
N SER A 218 16.25 -8.59 -12.14
CA SER A 218 17.04 -8.71 -10.92
C SER A 218 16.11 -8.58 -9.72
N VAL A 219 15.73 -9.71 -9.13
CA VAL A 219 14.73 -9.78 -8.04
C VAL A 219 15.40 -9.68 -6.68
N GLU A 220 15.01 -8.68 -5.90
CA GLU A 220 15.53 -8.45 -4.55
C GLU A 220 14.67 -9.19 -3.51
N LEU A 221 15.32 -10.03 -2.71
CA LEU A 221 14.67 -10.88 -1.72
C LEU A 221 15.33 -10.72 -0.35
N PHE A 222 14.53 -10.93 0.69
CA PHE A 222 14.96 -10.83 2.08
C PHE A 222 14.57 -12.09 2.84
N ILE A 223 15.57 -12.74 3.43
CA ILE A 223 15.37 -13.89 4.31
C ILE A 223 15.97 -13.59 5.68
N ILE A 224 15.28 -14.00 6.75
CA ILE A 224 15.78 -13.84 8.11
C ILE A 224 17.15 -14.52 8.24
N ASN A 225 18.12 -13.77 8.76
CA ASN A 225 19.44 -14.29 9.10
C ASN A 225 19.33 -14.96 10.48
N ASP A 226 19.08 -16.27 10.46
CA ASP A 226 19.08 -17.11 11.66
C ASP A 226 20.18 -18.18 11.60
N ASP A 227 20.47 -18.82 12.73
CA ASP A 227 21.51 -19.85 12.84
C ASP A 227 21.29 -21.08 11.93
N VAL A 228 20.12 -21.19 11.28
CA VAL A 228 19.66 -22.35 10.51
C VAL A 228 19.69 -22.08 9.00
N ILE A 229 19.63 -20.81 8.59
CA ILE A 229 19.58 -20.38 7.19
C ILE A 229 20.95 -19.84 6.77
N TYR A 230 21.70 -20.70 6.09
CA TYR A 230 22.97 -20.36 5.45
C TYR A 230 22.75 -19.99 3.98
N PRO A 231 23.72 -19.30 3.34
CA PRO A 231 23.49 -18.42 2.19
C PRO A 231 22.58 -19.04 1.13
N PRO A 232 21.57 -18.29 0.64
CA PRO A 232 20.67 -18.80 -0.36
C PRO A 232 21.43 -19.10 -1.67
N GLU A 233 21.14 -20.27 -2.22
CA GLU A 233 21.47 -20.64 -3.59
C GLU A 233 20.20 -20.50 -4.43
N TYR A 234 20.35 -20.06 -5.67
CA TYR A 234 19.27 -20.06 -6.67
C TYR A 234 19.64 -20.95 -7.85
N LEU A 235 18.62 -21.46 -8.54
CA LEU A 235 18.77 -22.26 -9.75
C LEU A 235 18.80 -21.32 -10.96
N THR A 236 19.87 -21.35 -11.75
CA THR A 236 19.99 -20.58 -12.99
C THR A 236 19.13 -21.18 -14.10
N ALA A 237 18.91 -20.42 -15.17
CA ALA A 237 18.21 -20.90 -16.37
C ALA A 237 18.87 -22.15 -17.01
N ASP A 238 20.18 -22.32 -16.83
CA ASP A 238 20.94 -23.49 -17.31
C ASP A 238 20.81 -24.71 -16.36
N GLY A 239 20.09 -24.56 -15.24
CA GLY A 239 19.90 -25.60 -14.23
C GLY A 239 21.08 -25.77 -13.28
N GLU A 240 21.95 -24.76 -13.17
CA GLU A 240 23.08 -24.76 -12.23
C GLU A 240 22.71 -24.04 -10.92
N TRP A 241 23.20 -24.55 -9.80
CA TRP A 241 23.03 -23.90 -8.50
C TRP A 241 24.14 -22.89 -8.26
N VAL A 242 23.78 -21.65 -8.00
CA VAL A 242 24.72 -20.54 -7.75
C VAL A 242 24.41 -19.91 -6.40
N PHE A 243 25.46 -19.63 -5.62
CA PHE A 243 25.33 -18.85 -4.39
C PHE A 243 24.93 -17.42 -4.72
N ALA A 244 23.85 -16.94 -4.11
CA ALA A 244 23.46 -15.56 -4.25
C ALA A 244 24.50 -14.65 -3.59
N GLU A 245 24.80 -13.53 -4.26
CA GLU A 245 25.50 -12.44 -3.59
C GLU A 245 24.55 -11.83 -2.56
N MET A 246 25.04 -11.65 -1.33
CA MET A 246 24.22 -11.28 -0.20
C MET A 246 24.85 -10.17 0.63
N GLU A 247 23.99 -9.34 1.21
CA GLU A 247 24.31 -8.29 2.16
C GLU A 247 23.55 -8.54 3.47
N GLU A 248 24.24 -8.40 4.60
CA GLU A 248 23.58 -8.43 5.92
C GLU A 248 22.96 -7.07 6.19
N VAL A 249 21.65 -7.05 6.46
CA VAL A 249 20.89 -5.83 6.74
C VAL A 249 20.05 -6.03 7.99
N VAL A 250 19.84 -4.94 8.75
CA VAL A 250 18.98 -4.95 9.93
C VAL A 250 17.70 -4.24 9.60
N ILE A 251 16.57 -4.95 9.69
CA ILE A 251 15.23 -4.41 9.44
C ILE A 251 14.39 -4.66 10.69
N ASP A 252 13.83 -3.59 11.25
CA ASP A 252 13.07 -3.62 12.52
C ASP A 252 13.80 -4.30 13.69
N GLY A 253 15.13 -4.18 13.72
CA GLY A 253 15.97 -4.78 14.76
C GLY A 253 16.17 -6.29 14.62
N VAL A 254 15.80 -6.88 13.49
CA VAL A 254 16.06 -8.28 13.12
C VAL A 254 17.08 -8.32 11.98
N ASP A 255 18.07 -9.20 12.10
CA ASP A 255 19.08 -9.42 11.07
C ASP A 255 18.48 -10.20 9.89
N HIS A 256 18.74 -9.74 8.68
CA HIS A 256 18.30 -10.35 7.43
C HIS A 256 19.47 -10.47 6.46
N TYR A 257 19.36 -11.45 5.56
CA TYR A 257 20.12 -11.49 4.33
C TYR A 257 19.28 -10.88 3.22
N LYS A 258 19.78 -9.79 2.65
CA LYS A 258 19.33 -9.23 1.38
C LYS A 258 20.13 -9.88 0.26
N PHE A 259 19.45 -10.38 -0.78
CA PHE A 259 20.12 -11.01 -1.92
C PHE A 259 19.35 -10.80 -3.22
N ILE A 260 20.07 -10.84 -4.34
CA ILE A 260 19.53 -10.59 -5.67
C ILE A 260 19.53 -11.89 -6.48
N VAL A 261 18.39 -12.20 -7.11
CA VAL A 261 18.23 -13.36 -7.99
C VAL A 261 18.00 -12.86 -9.42
N PRO A 262 18.97 -13.04 -10.33
CA PRO A 262 18.75 -12.79 -11.75
C PRO A 262 17.87 -13.90 -12.35
N THR A 263 16.80 -13.53 -13.04
CA THR A 263 15.86 -14.48 -13.64
C THR A 263 15.19 -13.90 -14.88
N THR A 264 14.85 -14.77 -15.82
CA THR A 264 13.96 -14.43 -16.95
C THR A 264 12.53 -14.91 -16.70
N SER A 265 12.24 -15.60 -15.59
CA SER A 265 10.93 -16.19 -15.28
C SER A 265 10.36 -15.63 -13.97
N PHE A 266 9.04 -15.41 -13.94
CA PHE A 266 8.29 -15.03 -12.73
C PHE A 266 8.34 -16.09 -11.62
N GLU A 267 8.65 -17.34 -11.98
CA GLU A 267 8.96 -18.39 -11.00
C GLU A 267 10.49 -18.53 -10.88
N LEU A 268 10.98 -18.42 -9.64
CA LEU A 268 12.38 -18.61 -9.29
C LEU A 268 12.50 -19.74 -8.25
N THR A 269 13.53 -20.56 -8.39
CA THR A 269 13.79 -21.69 -7.48
C THR A 269 14.98 -21.36 -6.59
N ILE A 270 14.77 -21.39 -5.28
CA ILE A 270 15.80 -21.11 -4.28
C ILE A 270 15.89 -22.24 -3.27
N LYS A 271 17.06 -22.36 -2.65
CA LYS A 271 17.26 -23.16 -1.45
C LYS A 271 18.27 -22.45 -0.56
N ALA A 272 18.10 -22.55 0.75
CA ALA A 272 19.12 -22.19 1.71
C ALA A 272 19.77 -23.45 2.26
N LYS A 273 21.04 -23.39 2.62
CA LYS A 273 21.72 -24.53 3.20
C LYS A 273 21.21 -24.73 4.64
N GLY A 274 20.61 -25.90 4.91
CA GLY A 274 19.93 -26.20 6.17
C GLY A 274 19.06 -27.46 6.07
N PRO A 275 18.12 -27.69 7.02
CA PRO A 275 17.19 -28.83 6.97
C PRO A 275 16.02 -28.62 6.00
N TYR A 276 15.95 -27.47 5.34
CA TYR A 276 14.81 -27.08 4.53
C TYR A 276 14.97 -27.56 3.08
N PRO A 277 13.90 -28.13 2.48
CA PRO A 277 13.91 -28.51 1.07
C PRO A 277 13.80 -27.28 0.18
N GLU A 278 14.36 -27.32 -1.03
CA GLU A 278 14.16 -26.30 -2.07
C GLU A 278 12.70 -25.80 -2.19
N CYS A 279 12.54 -24.54 -2.58
CA CYS A 279 11.26 -23.89 -2.72
C CYS A 279 11.20 -23.06 -3.99
N ARG A 280 9.97 -22.81 -4.46
CA ARG A 280 9.67 -21.92 -5.56
C ARG A 280 9.15 -20.62 -4.97
N VAL A 281 9.73 -19.51 -5.37
CA VAL A 281 9.14 -18.19 -5.15
C VAL A 281 8.51 -17.79 -6.46
N LEU A 282 7.25 -17.43 -6.38
CA LEU A 282 6.45 -17.08 -7.52
C LEU A 282 6.04 -15.63 -7.39
N LEU A 283 6.46 -14.82 -8.36
CA LEU A 283 6.11 -13.43 -8.46
C LEU A 283 4.77 -13.29 -9.19
N SER A 284 3.81 -12.69 -8.51
CA SER A 284 2.45 -12.49 -8.98
C SER A 284 2.03 -11.05 -8.80
N GLU A 285 0.96 -10.62 -9.49
CA GLU A 285 0.44 -9.26 -9.34
C GLU A 285 1.53 -8.20 -9.60
N VAL A 286 2.32 -8.41 -10.64
CA VAL A 286 3.44 -7.54 -11.04
C VAL A 286 2.92 -6.14 -11.38
N GLN A 287 3.51 -5.13 -10.75
CA GLN A 287 3.18 -3.71 -10.92
C GLN A 287 4.42 -2.92 -11.29
N LEU A 288 4.34 -2.12 -12.34
CA LEU A 288 5.37 -1.15 -12.71
C LEU A 288 5.36 0.02 -11.70
N VAL A 289 6.51 0.27 -11.08
CA VAL A 289 6.72 1.38 -10.15
C VAL A 289 7.32 2.59 -10.87
N GLU A 290 8.30 2.36 -11.75
CA GLU A 290 9.03 3.40 -12.45
C GLU A 290 9.53 2.85 -13.80
N ALA A 291 9.12 3.45 -14.92
CA ALA A 291 9.69 3.14 -16.23
C ALA A 291 11.05 3.82 -16.37
N PHE A 292 12.04 3.12 -16.92
CA PHE A 292 13.28 3.77 -17.33
C PHE A 292 13.05 4.50 -18.64
N GLU A 293 13.41 5.78 -18.69
CA GLU A 293 13.47 6.48 -19.98
C GLU A 293 14.46 5.71 -20.85
N GLU A 294 13.97 5.18 -21.99
CA GLU A 294 14.87 4.79 -23.05
C GLU A 294 15.61 6.08 -23.43
N GLU A 295 16.87 6.21 -23.01
CA GLU A 295 17.75 7.18 -23.64
C GLU A 295 17.65 6.87 -25.13
N CYS A 296 17.02 7.78 -25.88
CA CYS A 296 16.98 7.72 -27.33
C CYS A 296 18.44 7.70 -27.78
N THR A 297 18.98 6.50 -27.96
CA THR A 297 20.26 6.36 -28.64
C THR A 297 20.04 7.01 -29.99
N ASP A 298 20.87 8.01 -30.31
CA ASP A 298 20.73 9.03 -31.37
C ASP A 298 20.52 8.51 -32.82
N ALA A 299 20.16 7.24 -33.01
CA ALA A 299 19.91 6.62 -34.30
C ALA A 299 18.47 6.81 -34.84
N CYS A 300 17.49 7.20 -34.01
CA CYS A 300 16.08 7.34 -34.44
C CYS A 300 15.45 8.73 -34.23
N CYS A 301 16.21 9.73 -33.77
CA CYS A 301 15.77 11.12 -33.84
C CYS A 301 15.77 11.55 -35.31
N VAL A 302 14.65 11.35 -36.00
CA VAL A 302 14.37 12.01 -37.26
C VAL A 302 14.43 13.50 -36.96
N GLU A 303 15.52 14.16 -37.36
CA GLU A 303 15.58 15.62 -37.40
C GLU A 303 14.30 16.09 -38.09
N GLU A 304 13.53 16.92 -37.38
CA GLU A 304 12.46 17.71 -37.97
C GLU A 304 13.00 18.32 -39.27
N VAL A 305 12.52 17.82 -40.41
CA VAL A 305 12.73 18.48 -41.68
C VAL A 305 11.96 19.79 -41.57
N ILE A 306 12.67 20.86 -41.18
CA ILE A 306 12.22 22.22 -41.37
C ILE A 306 12.07 22.40 -42.87
N VAL A 307 10.84 22.25 -43.36
CA VAL A 307 10.49 22.69 -44.70
C VAL A 307 10.51 24.21 -44.66
N GLU A 308 11.66 24.81 -44.99
CA GLU A 308 11.68 26.20 -45.42
C GLU A 308 10.78 26.30 -46.65
N VAL A 309 9.60 26.86 -46.47
CA VAL A 309 8.79 27.38 -47.57
C VAL A 309 9.58 28.55 -48.15
N ILE A 310 10.34 28.28 -49.20
CA ILE A 310 10.86 29.32 -50.07
C ILE A 310 9.63 29.86 -50.81
N GLU A 311 9.08 30.97 -50.33
CA GLU A 311 8.19 31.81 -51.13
C GLU A 311 9.02 32.39 -52.27
N GLU A 312 9.03 31.72 -53.44
CA GLU A 312 9.39 32.39 -54.69
C GLU A 312 8.26 33.38 -55.03
N GLU A 313 8.50 34.67 -54.77
CA GLU A 313 7.74 35.75 -55.40
C GLU A 313 7.96 35.67 -56.93
N GLU A 314 7.03 35.04 -57.64
CA GLU A 314 6.90 35.23 -59.10
C GLU A 314 6.45 36.67 -59.36
N GLU A 315 7.41 37.57 -59.62
CA GLU A 315 7.15 38.84 -60.29
C GLU A 315 6.60 38.55 -61.70
N CYS A 316 5.28 38.65 -61.82
CA CYS A 316 4.58 38.71 -63.09
C CYS A 316 4.98 39.99 -63.82
N THR A 317 5.96 39.90 -64.73
CA THR A 317 6.26 40.97 -65.67
C THR A 317 5.54 40.71 -66.98
N ASP A 318 4.52 41.54 -67.21
CA ASP A 318 3.78 41.68 -68.46
C ASP A 318 4.72 41.81 -69.66
N ALA A 319 4.76 40.80 -70.54
CA ALA A 319 5.05 41.00 -71.95
C ALA A 319 4.58 39.82 -72.83
N CYS A 320 3.73 40.18 -73.80
CA CYS A 320 3.55 39.54 -75.10
C CYS A 320 2.57 38.36 -75.24
N CYS A 321 1.29 38.73 -75.47
CA CYS A 321 0.45 38.09 -76.47
C CYS A 321 -0.05 39.14 -77.48
N VAL A 322 0.62 39.26 -78.63
CA VAL A 322 0.13 39.77 -79.94
C VAL A 322 1.19 39.31 -80.96
N ALA A 323 0.97 38.81 -82.18
CA ALA A 323 -0.10 38.17 -82.94
C ALA A 323 0.58 37.60 -84.21
N GLU A 324 -0.07 36.63 -84.87
CA GLU A 324 0.24 35.99 -86.18
C GLU A 324 1.37 34.94 -86.24
#